data_AF-A0A445MV97-F1
#
_entry.id   AF-A0A445MV97-F1
#
_cell.length_a   1.000
_cell.length_b   1.000
_cell.length_c   1.000
_cell.angle_alpha   90.00
_cell.angle_beta   90.00
_cell.angle_gamma   90.00
#
_symmetry.space_group_name_H-M   'P 1'
#
loop_
_entity.id
_entity.type
_entity.pdbx_description
1 polymer ?
#
loop_
_entity_poly.entity_id
_entity_poly.type
_entity_poly.pdbx_seq_one_letter_code
_entity_poly.pdbx_strand_id
1 'polypeptide(L)'
;MAKAFRILVVDDKKPVLEAMKDWIEHNYNVANEDYRIELLLLHVDVLGEENEYQISVKTFEKLNEYCQKPFNLILADFGFVKQGINTIEELDRLKVLNPKCSVRELIDRIILNPSHIVNDCIRHPKYYKRIKKQFVDFKGNLYVYTYIPSKIEREYTSADVRKNVTNKHFPSANILLIDARKELFNNSKFDGKHDGEYYPFLISKYLSKIIHIEIAELTIRKINEVKDQFVKLKRNNRIVTITTILPSIIAGVFIPSLFTSIEKGNYTIAIAFLLMLVCIVGALTLLPRWLESTK
;
A
#
# COMPACT_ATOMS: atom_id res chain seq x y z
N MET A 1 -9.17 -12.89 19.28
CA MET A 1 -8.00 -13.57 18.68
C MET A 1 -7.28 -12.55 17.81
N ALA A 2 -6.00 -12.29 18.05
CA ALA A 2 -5.26 -11.23 17.34
C ALA A 2 -5.06 -11.57 15.85
N LYS A 3 -5.22 -10.57 14.97
CA LYS A 3 -5.03 -10.70 13.52
C LYS A 3 -3.54 -10.59 13.19
N ALA A 4 -2.99 -11.54 12.44
CA ALA A 4 -1.60 -11.45 12.00
C ALA A 4 -1.46 -10.37 10.92
N PHE A 5 -0.49 -9.47 11.09
CA PHE A 5 -0.06 -8.49 10.09
C PHE A 5 1.40 -8.76 9.74
N ARG A 6 1.62 -9.36 8.57
CA ARG A 6 2.91 -9.97 8.20
C ARG A 6 3.71 -9.04 7.31
N ILE A 7 4.92 -8.71 7.74
CA ILE A 7 5.72 -7.63 7.16
C ILE A 7 7.05 -8.21 6.72
N LEU A 8 7.47 -7.91 5.50
CA LEU A 8 8.81 -8.22 5.03
C LEU A 8 9.63 -6.93 4.97
N VAL A 9 10.77 -6.91 5.67
CA VAL A 9 11.77 -5.85 5.56
C VAL A 9 12.99 -6.42 4.85
N VAL A 10 13.40 -5.78 3.77
CA VAL A 10 14.54 -6.18 2.92
C VAL A 10 15.59 -5.08 2.97
N ASP A 11 16.79 -5.40 3.44
CA ASP A 11 17.90 -4.44 3.62
C ASP A 11 19.25 -5.17 3.55
N ASP A 12 20.32 -4.50 3.11
CA ASP A 12 21.71 -5.00 3.13
C ASP A 12 22.44 -4.67 4.45
N LYS A 13 21.86 -3.84 5.34
CA LYS A 13 22.46 -3.47 6.63
C LYS A 13 21.81 -4.23 7.77
N LYS A 14 22.54 -5.23 8.28
CA LYS A 14 22.17 -5.96 9.49
C LYS A 14 21.81 -5.05 10.67
N PRO A 15 22.54 -3.96 10.97
CA PRO A 15 22.20 -3.09 12.10
C PRO A 15 20.80 -2.46 12.00
N VAL A 16 20.31 -2.16 10.79
CA VAL A 16 18.94 -1.64 10.59
C VAL A 16 17.93 -2.73 10.90
N LEU A 17 18.15 -3.94 10.40
CA LEU A 17 17.28 -5.08 10.63
C LEU A 17 17.24 -5.48 12.12
N GLU A 18 18.38 -5.47 12.79
CA GLU A 18 18.50 -5.77 14.22
C GLU A 18 17.77 -4.72 15.05
N ALA A 19 18.01 -3.43 14.80
CA ALA A 19 17.30 -2.35 15.48
C ALA A 19 15.77 -2.43 15.25
N MET A 20 15.32 -2.74 14.03
CA MET A 20 13.89 -2.95 13.74
C MET A 20 13.24 -3.99 14.64
N LYS A 21 13.96 -5.06 14.98
CA LYS A 21 13.46 -6.12 15.87
C LYS A 21 13.22 -5.61 17.29
N ASP A 22 14.09 -4.75 17.78
CA ASP A 22 14.04 -4.25 19.16
C ASP A 22 13.00 -3.14 19.34
N TRP A 23 12.72 -2.37 18.27
CA TRP A 23 11.86 -1.18 18.34
C TRP A 23 10.43 -1.41 17.87
N ILE A 24 10.13 -2.50 17.18
CA ILE A 24 8.77 -2.73 16.72
C ILE A 24 7.86 -3.20 17.87
N GLU A 25 6.70 -2.57 17.99
CA GLU A 25 5.66 -3.07 18.88
C GLU A 25 5.01 -4.28 18.22
N HIS A 26 5.31 -5.48 18.70
CA HIS A 26 4.78 -6.72 18.09
C HIS A 26 3.27 -6.90 18.26
N ASN A 27 2.65 -6.17 19.18
CA ASN A 27 1.20 -6.15 19.36
C ASN A 27 0.74 -4.71 19.27
N TYR A 28 -0.21 -4.45 18.37
CA TYR A 28 -0.73 -3.12 18.14
C TYR A 28 -2.26 -3.16 18.20
N ASN A 29 -2.84 -2.37 19.11
CA ASN A 29 -4.29 -2.25 19.24
C ASN A 29 -4.75 -0.96 18.55
N VAL A 30 -5.70 -1.08 17.63
CA VAL A 30 -6.33 0.08 16.99
C VAL A 30 -7.83 -0.17 16.83
N ALA A 31 -8.64 0.79 17.29
CA ALA A 31 -10.11 0.76 17.19
C ALA A 31 -10.75 -0.59 17.61
N ASN A 32 -10.32 -1.15 18.76
CA ASN A 32 -10.76 -2.43 19.30
C ASN A 32 -10.35 -3.67 18.48
N GLU A 33 -9.43 -3.54 17.52
CA GLU A 33 -8.81 -4.67 16.84
C GLU A 33 -7.37 -4.87 17.33
N ASP A 34 -7.05 -6.10 17.76
CA ASP A 34 -5.69 -6.50 18.10
C ASP A 34 -4.97 -7.05 16.87
N TYR A 35 -3.85 -6.44 16.51
CA TYR A 35 -2.94 -6.91 15.48
C TYR A 35 -1.67 -7.47 16.09
N ARG A 36 -1.26 -8.67 15.66
CA ARG A 36 0.06 -9.24 15.95
C ARG A 36 0.96 -9.02 14.73
N ILE A 37 1.98 -8.18 14.89
CA ILE A 37 2.94 -7.89 13.84
C ILE A 37 3.95 -9.04 13.73
N GLU A 38 3.91 -9.74 12.60
CA GLU A 38 4.87 -10.78 12.22
C GLU A 38 5.96 -10.14 11.35
N LEU A 39 7.04 -9.70 12.00
CA LEU A 39 8.18 -9.07 11.35
C LEU A 39 9.13 -10.12 10.77
N LEU A 40 9.36 -10.07 9.46
CA LEU A 40 10.30 -10.93 8.72
C LEU A 40 11.41 -10.06 8.17
N LEU A 41 12.65 -10.34 8.60
CA LEU A 41 13.82 -9.53 8.29
C LEU A 41 14.71 -10.28 7.30
N LEU A 42 14.80 -9.79 6.08
CA LEU A 42 15.64 -10.36 5.03
C LEU A 42 16.89 -9.49 4.85
N HIS A 43 18.01 -9.99 5.35
CA HIS A 43 19.32 -9.44 5.03
C HIS A 43 19.73 -9.86 3.62
N VAL A 44 19.97 -8.88 2.75
CA VAL A 44 20.45 -9.10 1.38
C VAL A 44 21.96 -9.20 1.39
N ASP A 45 22.47 -10.42 1.21
CA ASP A 45 23.90 -10.66 1.09
C ASP A 45 24.32 -10.52 -0.39
N VAL A 46 25.19 -9.53 -0.67
CA VAL A 46 25.69 -9.19 -2.01
C VAL A 46 27.10 -9.75 -2.18
N LEU A 47 27.28 -10.63 -3.16
CA LEU A 47 28.55 -11.30 -3.50
C LEU A 47 29.14 -10.69 -4.79
N GLY A 48 30.47 -10.66 -4.90
CA GLY A 48 31.14 -10.27 -6.15
C GLY A 48 32.55 -9.70 -5.99
N GLU A 49 33.41 -9.99 -6.97
CA GLU A 49 34.71 -9.34 -7.15
C GLU A 49 34.62 -8.33 -8.30
N GLU A 50 35.22 -7.16 -8.07
CA GLU A 50 35.47 -5.98 -8.94
C GLU A 50 34.42 -5.56 -10.00
N ASN A 51 33.78 -6.47 -10.77
CA ASN A 51 32.86 -6.15 -11.87
C ASN A 51 31.63 -7.06 -12.04
N GLU A 52 31.50 -8.19 -11.32
CA GLU A 52 30.30 -9.05 -11.39
C GLU A 52 29.68 -9.25 -10.00
N TYR A 53 28.51 -8.64 -9.80
CA TYR A 53 27.79 -8.67 -8.53
C TYR A 53 26.54 -9.52 -8.65
N GLN A 54 26.28 -10.31 -7.62
CA GLN A 54 25.11 -11.18 -7.53
C GLN A 54 24.62 -11.27 -6.09
N ILE A 55 23.32 -11.44 -5.94
CA ILE A 55 22.73 -11.71 -4.63
C ILE A 55 22.94 -13.18 -4.26
N SER A 56 23.34 -13.42 -3.02
CA SER A 56 23.64 -14.76 -2.54
C SER A 56 22.43 -15.71 -2.63
N VAL A 57 22.71 -16.99 -2.86
CA VAL A 57 21.69 -18.04 -2.82
C VAL A 57 20.99 -18.13 -1.45
N LYS A 58 21.71 -17.83 -0.36
CA LYS A 58 21.15 -17.82 1.00
C LYS A 58 20.02 -16.78 1.14
N THR A 59 20.15 -15.64 0.47
CA THR A 59 19.09 -14.62 0.41
C THR A 59 17.82 -15.21 -0.22
N PHE A 60 17.94 -15.96 -1.32
CA PHE A 60 16.79 -16.58 -1.98
C PHE A 60 16.17 -17.73 -1.18
N GLU A 61 17.00 -18.53 -0.50
CA GLU A 61 16.52 -19.58 0.41
C GLU A 61 15.65 -18.98 1.52
N LYS A 62 16.13 -17.91 2.16
CA LYS A 62 15.41 -17.23 3.22
C LYS A 62 14.13 -16.56 2.73
N LEU A 63 14.20 -15.86 1.60
CA LEU A 63 13.02 -15.23 0.99
C LEU A 63 11.97 -16.28 0.61
N ASN A 64 12.38 -17.45 0.10
CA ASN A 64 11.49 -18.55 -0.23
C ASN A 64 10.82 -19.18 1.02
N GLU A 65 11.51 -19.23 2.17
CA GLU A 65 10.88 -19.59 3.46
C GLU A 65 9.83 -18.54 3.86
N TYR A 66 10.15 -17.26 3.77
CA TYR A 66 9.22 -16.19 4.12
C TYR A 66 7.99 -16.17 3.22
N CYS A 67 8.14 -16.51 1.94
CA CYS A 67 7.05 -16.62 0.97
C CYS A 67 6.13 -17.85 1.16
N GLN A 68 6.19 -18.56 2.30
CA GLN A 68 5.21 -19.61 2.62
C GLN A 68 3.80 -19.06 2.87
N LYS A 69 3.67 -17.82 3.33
CA LYS A 69 2.40 -17.10 3.53
C LYS A 69 2.48 -15.72 2.86
N PRO A 70 1.34 -15.10 2.49
CA PRO A 70 1.35 -13.76 1.92
C PRO A 70 1.85 -12.71 2.92
N PHE A 71 2.35 -11.61 2.38
CA PHE A 71 2.70 -10.41 3.14
C PHE A 71 1.53 -9.42 3.12
N ASN A 72 1.45 -8.55 4.12
CA ASN A 72 0.56 -7.39 4.14
C ASN A 72 1.29 -6.13 3.68
N LEU A 73 2.60 -6.06 3.93
CA LEU A 73 3.44 -4.90 3.68
C LEU A 73 4.85 -5.36 3.34
N ILE A 74 5.49 -4.69 2.38
CA ILE A 74 6.92 -4.88 2.09
C ILE A 74 7.62 -3.53 2.24
N LEU A 75 8.70 -3.50 3.02
CA LEU A 75 9.63 -2.40 3.13
C LEU A 75 10.95 -2.86 2.51
N ALA A 76 11.44 -2.20 1.47
CA ALA A 76 12.66 -2.60 0.78
C ALA A 76 13.60 -1.41 0.61
N ASP A 77 14.87 -1.59 0.98
CA ASP A 77 15.91 -0.66 0.59
C ASP A 77 16.11 -0.71 -0.93
N PHE A 78 16.24 0.46 -1.55
CA PHE A 78 16.52 0.57 -2.97
C PHE A 78 18.00 0.40 -3.30
N GLY A 79 18.91 0.57 -2.33
CA GLY A 79 20.35 0.60 -2.59
C GLY A 79 21.14 -0.43 -1.81
N PHE A 80 21.10 -1.70 -2.22
CA PHE A 80 21.97 -2.72 -1.63
C PHE A 80 23.41 -2.46 -2.08
N VAL A 81 24.27 -2.04 -1.16
CA VAL A 81 25.64 -1.67 -1.48
C VAL A 81 26.58 -2.81 -1.08
N LYS A 82 27.61 -3.03 -1.89
CA LYS A 82 28.70 -3.96 -1.53
C LYS A 82 29.23 -3.68 -0.11
N GLN A 83 29.54 -4.74 0.63
CA GLN A 83 30.32 -4.62 1.86
C GLN A 83 31.63 -3.86 1.60
N GLY A 84 31.87 -2.79 2.36
CA GLY A 84 33.09 -1.98 2.27
C GLY A 84 33.03 -0.76 1.33
N ILE A 85 31.86 -0.42 0.78
CA ILE A 85 31.62 0.89 0.15
C ILE A 85 30.48 1.60 0.89
N ASN A 86 30.82 2.20 2.02
CA ASN A 86 29.93 2.95 2.88
C ASN A 86 30.17 4.47 2.79
N THR A 87 31.32 4.90 2.27
CA THR A 87 31.68 6.32 2.21
C THR A 87 31.97 6.83 0.79
N ILE A 88 31.91 8.15 0.64
CA ILE A 88 32.26 8.84 -0.62
C ILE A 88 33.73 8.61 -0.96
N GLU A 89 34.61 8.58 0.04
CA GLU A 89 36.05 8.36 -0.14
C GLU A 89 36.33 6.97 -0.74
N GLU A 90 35.53 5.96 -0.41
CA GLU A 90 35.64 4.63 -0.98
C GLU A 90 35.21 4.60 -2.46
N LEU A 91 34.18 5.37 -2.83
CA LEU A 91 33.80 5.58 -4.22
C LEU A 91 34.87 6.34 -5.01
N ASP A 92 35.46 7.38 -4.42
CA ASP A 92 36.55 8.15 -5.02
C ASP A 92 37.79 7.26 -5.25
N ARG A 93 38.12 6.38 -4.31
CA ARG A 93 39.19 5.37 -4.49
C ARG A 93 38.89 4.44 -5.67
N LEU A 94 37.66 3.95 -5.79
CA LEU A 94 37.26 3.11 -6.94
C LEU A 94 37.39 3.86 -8.27
N LYS A 95 37.08 5.16 -8.28
CA LYS A 95 37.23 6.02 -9.47
C LYS A 95 38.69 6.24 -9.84
N VAL A 96 39.60 6.35 -8.87
CA VAL A 96 41.05 6.40 -9.11
C VAL A 96 41.56 5.08 -9.72
N LEU A 97 41.08 3.93 -9.21
CA LEU A 97 41.45 2.60 -9.71
C LEU A 97 40.85 2.31 -11.10
N ASN A 98 39.69 2.88 -11.42
CA ASN A 98 38.98 2.68 -12.68
C ASN A 98 38.78 4.01 -13.43
N PRO A 99 39.86 4.67 -13.89
CA PRO A 99 39.78 6.03 -14.42
C PRO A 99 38.90 6.14 -15.67
N LYS A 100 38.81 5.04 -16.45
CA LYS A 100 38.02 4.95 -17.69
C LYS A 100 36.51 4.85 -17.46
N CYS A 101 36.05 4.40 -16.29
CA CYS A 101 34.63 4.28 -15.98
C CYS A 101 34.11 5.60 -15.41
N SER A 102 32.98 6.11 -15.89
CA SER A 102 32.27 7.22 -15.25
C SER A 102 31.86 6.87 -13.81
N VAL A 103 31.65 7.90 -12.98
CA VAL A 103 31.17 7.70 -11.60
C VAL A 103 29.84 6.92 -11.61
N ARG A 104 28.94 7.27 -12.52
CA ARG A 104 27.68 6.56 -12.72
C ARG A 104 27.86 5.07 -13.05
N GLU A 105 28.74 4.72 -13.98
CA GLU A 105 29.02 3.31 -14.31
C GLU A 105 29.60 2.54 -13.12
N LEU A 106 30.40 3.19 -12.28
CA LEU A 106 30.90 2.58 -11.05
C LEU A 106 29.77 2.38 -10.04
N ILE A 107 28.88 3.37 -9.88
CA ILE A 107 27.73 3.27 -8.98
C ILE A 107 26.76 2.18 -9.44
N ASP A 108 26.43 2.11 -10.73
CA ASP A 108 25.54 1.07 -11.29
C ASP A 108 26.11 -0.34 -11.09
N ARG A 109 27.43 -0.47 -10.98
CA ARG A 109 28.09 -1.74 -10.63
C ARG A 109 27.94 -2.08 -9.15
N ILE A 110 28.13 -1.12 -8.25
CA ILE A 110 28.23 -1.39 -6.79
C ILE A 110 26.91 -1.29 -6.03
N ILE A 111 25.93 -0.55 -6.57
CA ILE A 111 24.61 -0.37 -5.96
C ILE A 111 23.61 -1.23 -6.73
N LEU A 112 23.23 -2.33 -6.10
CA LEU A 112 22.11 -3.14 -6.54
C LEU A 112 20.81 -2.53 -5.98
N ASN A 113 19.70 -2.92 -6.57
CA ASN A 113 18.37 -2.46 -6.17
C ASN A 113 17.38 -3.64 -6.22
N PRO A 114 16.12 -3.48 -5.76
CA PRO A 114 15.14 -4.57 -5.70
C PRO A 114 14.92 -5.32 -7.02
N SER A 115 15.17 -4.71 -8.18
CA SER A 115 15.11 -5.42 -9.46
C SER A 115 16.17 -6.51 -9.61
N HIS A 116 17.34 -6.31 -9.00
CA HIS A 116 18.43 -7.30 -9.01
C HIS A 116 18.04 -8.55 -8.23
N ILE A 117 17.31 -8.42 -7.11
CA ILE A 117 16.73 -9.59 -6.39
C ILE A 117 15.86 -10.41 -7.34
N VAL A 118 15.02 -9.75 -8.14
CA VAL A 118 14.14 -10.43 -9.08
C VAL A 118 14.93 -11.09 -10.21
N ASN A 119 15.83 -10.35 -10.85
CA ASN A 119 16.62 -10.82 -11.99
C ASN A 119 17.54 -11.98 -11.63
N ASP A 120 18.22 -11.91 -10.48
CA ASP A 120 19.07 -12.99 -10.00
C ASP A 120 18.23 -14.19 -9.56
N CYS A 121 17.07 -13.97 -8.92
CA CYS A 121 16.19 -15.07 -8.51
C CYS A 121 15.64 -15.86 -9.72
N ILE A 122 15.44 -15.23 -10.88
CA ILE A 122 15.02 -15.94 -12.12
C ILE A 122 16.02 -17.03 -12.50
N ARG A 123 17.32 -16.82 -12.23
CA ARG A 123 18.39 -17.80 -12.48
C ARG A 123 18.35 -19.00 -11.53
N HIS A 124 17.49 -18.96 -10.50
CA HIS A 124 17.29 -20.05 -9.54
C HIS A 124 15.83 -20.56 -9.56
N PRO A 125 15.43 -21.37 -10.57
CA PRO A 125 14.05 -21.84 -10.77
C PRO A 125 13.44 -22.54 -9.56
N LYS A 126 14.27 -23.20 -8.74
CA LYS A 126 13.89 -23.88 -7.49
C LYS A 126 13.12 -22.96 -6.53
N TYR A 127 13.55 -21.69 -6.41
CA TYR A 127 12.96 -20.72 -5.47
C TYR A 127 11.96 -19.78 -6.16
N TYR A 128 12.20 -19.50 -7.44
CA TYR A 128 11.49 -18.45 -8.19
C TYR A 128 9.97 -18.60 -8.18
N LYS A 129 9.41 -19.81 -8.37
CA LYS A 129 7.95 -19.98 -8.47
C LYS A 129 7.19 -19.44 -7.25
N ARG A 130 7.70 -19.69 -6.04
CA ARG A 130 7.05 -19.24 -4.80
C ARG A 130 7.34 -17.77 -4.52
N ILE A 131 8.59 -17.34 -4.70
CA ILE A 131 8.99 -15.94 -4.58
C ILE A 131 8.17 -15.07 -5.53
N LYS A 132 8.03 -15.49 -6.78
CA LYS A 132 7.21 -14.81 -7.77
C LYS A 132 5.79 -14.56 -7.25
N LYS A 133 5.13 -15.60 -6.74
CA LYS A 133 3.73 -15.54 -6.29
C LYS A 133 3.51 -14.56 -5.12
N GLN A 134 4.43 -14.49 -4.16
CA GLN A 134 4.21 -13.73 -2.92
C GLN A 134 4.98 -12.41 -2.84
N PHE A 135 6.10 -12.30 -3.54
CA PHE A 135 7.00 -11.14 -3.50
C PHE A 135 6.93 -10.32 -4.80
N VAL A 136 7.13 -10.94 -5.96
CA VAL A 136 7.14 -10.22 -7.27
C VAL A 136 5.72 -9.77 -7.66
N ASP A 137 4.75 -10.69 -7.59
CA ASP A 137 3.34 -10.44 -7.88
C ASP A 137 2.58 -9.91 -6.64
N PHE A 138 3.31 -9.34 -5.67
CA PHE A 138 2.73 -8.80 -4.44
C PHE A 138 1.69 -7.71 -4.74
N LYS A 139 0.54 -7.80 -4.07
CA LYS A 139 -0.59 -6.87 -4.18
C LYS A 139 -0.79 -6.16 -2.85
N GLY A 140 -0.07 -5.06 -2.67
CA GLY A 140 -0.14 -4.23 -1.47
C GLY A 140 0.85 -3.08 -1.55
N ASN A 141 1.03 -2.39 -0.43
CA ASN A 141 1.95 -1.27 -0.34
C ASN A 141 3.40 -1.79 -0.27
N LEU A 142 4.22 -1.38 -1.24
CA LEU A 142 5.66 -1.62 -1.28
C LEU A 142 6.35 -0.28 -1.05
N TYR A 143 6.89 -0.10 0.15
CA TYR A 143 7.69 1.07 0.46
C TYR A 143 9.13 0.82 0.06
N VAL A 144 9.61 1.64 -0.86
CA VAL A 144 10.99 1.62 -1.31
C VAL A 144 11.68 2.81 -0.67
N TYR A 145 12.51 2.55 0.34
CA TYR A 145 13.27 3.60 1.01
C TYR A 145 14.68 3.66 0.47
N THR A 146 15.27 4.85 0.51
CA THR A 146 16.70 5.06 0.25
C THR A 146 17.30 5.86 1.37
N TYR A 147 18.56 5.55 1.64
CA TYR A 147 19.26 6.17 2.74
C TYR A 147 20.75 6.45 2.33
N ILE A 148 20.96 6.70 1.03
CA ILE A 148 22.29 6.92 0.42
C ILE A 148 22.82 8.36 0.62
N PRO A 149 24.15 8.58 0.71
CA PRO A 149 24.78 9.91 0.78
C PRO A 149 24.45 10.83 -0.40
N SER A 150 24.46 12.16 -0.20
CA SER A 150 24.07 13.14 -1.26
C SER A 150 24.81 12.98 -2.57
N LYS A 151 26.12 12.79 -2.50
CA LYS A 151 26.96 12.72 -3.70
C LYS A 151 26.63 11.47 -4.52
N ILE A 152 26.30 10.36 -3.84
CA ILE A 152 25.85 9.13 -4.48
C ILE A 152 24.44 9.31 -5.05
N GLU A 153 23.52 9.93 -4.30
CA GLU A 153 22.15 10.21 -4.77
C GLU A 153 22.13 11.05 -6.05
N ARG A 154 22.96 12.10 -6.13
CA ARG A 154 23.07 13.00 -7.29
C ARG A 154 23.51 12.27 -8.56
N GLU A 155 24.43 11.32 -8.42
CA GLU A 155 25.05 10.60 -9.54
C GLU A 155 24.30 9.31 -9.91
N TYR A 156 23.56 8.72 -8.97
CA TYR A 156 22.90 7.42 -9.16
C TYR A 156 21.56 7.54 -9.88
N THR A 157 20.51 8.02 -9.21
CA THR A 157 19.15 7.88 -9.76
C THR A 157 18.11 8.78 -9.08
N SER A 158 17.35 9.55 -9.87
CA SER A 158 16.21 10.36 -9.38
C SER A 158 15.05 9.49 -8.88
N ALA A 159 14.17 10.05 -8.04
CA ALA A 159 13.01 9.33 -7.51
C ALA A 159 12.15 8.67 -8.61
N ASP A 160 11.90 9.37 -9.72
CA ASP A 160 11.09 8.85 -10.83
C ASP A 160 11.71 7.59 -11.47
N VAL A 161 13.03 7.60 -11.65
CA VAL A 161 13.72 6.43 -12.22
C VAL A 161 13.67 5.25 -11.24
N ARG A 162 13.81 5.48 -9.92
CA ARG A 162 13.65 4.43 -8.90
C ARG A 162 12.26 3.81 -8.94
N LYS A 163 11.22 4.63 -9.04
CA LYS A 163 9.83 4.17 -9.18
C LYS A 163 9.66 3.33 -10.43
N ASN A 164 10.16 3.80 -11.57
CA ASN A 164 10.02 3.14 -12.86
C ASN A 164 10.75 1.79 -12.92
N VAL A 165 11.98 1.71 -12.40
CA VAL A 165 12.74 0.46 -12.30
C VAL A 165 12.01 -0.55 -11.41
N THR A 166 11.49 -0.10 -10.26
CA THR A 166 10.77 -0.98 -9.33
C THR A 166 9.45 -1.46 -9.93
N ASN A 167 8.67 -0.57 -10.56
CA ASN A 167 7.39 -0.91 -11.23
C ASN A 167 7.55 -2.00 -12.29
N LYS A 168 8.67 -2.02 -13.03
CA LYS A 168 8.93 -3.07 -14.04
C LYS A 168 9.03 -4.47 -13.42
N HIS A 169 9.47 -4.58 -12.18
CA HIS A 169 9.73 -5.85 -11.49
C HIS A 169 8.70 -6.17 -10.40
N PHE A 170 7.90 -5.19 -9.98
CA PHE A 170 6.80 -5.34 -9.03
C PHE A 170 5.52 -4.74 -9.63
N PRO A 171 4.99 -5.31 -10.72
CA PRO A 171 3.95 -4.67 -11.53
C PRO A 171 2.59 -4.55 -10.83
N SER A 172 2.37 -5.31 -9.76
CA SER A 172 1.10 -5.34 -9.02
C SER A 172 1.13 -4.58 -7.69
N ALA A 173 2.29 -4.08 -7.27
CA ALA A 173 2.45 -3.41 -6.00
C ALA A 173 2.09 -1.92 -6.12
N ASN A 174 1.57 -1.33 -5.04
CA ASN A 174 1.48 0.11 -4.90
C ASN A 174 2.82 0.64 -4.37
N ILE A 175 3.63 1.21 -5.26
CA ILE A 175 4.99 1.63 -4.93
C ILE A 175 4.99 3.03 -4.32
N LEU A 176 5.45 3.09 -3.07
CA LEU A 176 5.61 4.31 -2.29
C LEU A 176 7.10 4.55 -2.08
N LEU A 177 7.62 5.69 -2.57
CA LEU A 177 9.02 6.03 -2.42
C LEU A 177 9.24 6.85 -1.16
N ILE A 178 10.25 6.47 -0.39
CA ILE A 178 10.69 7.21 0.80
C ILE A 178 12.14 7.63 0.58
N ASP A 179 12.38 8.92 0.73
CA ASP A 179 13.72 9.44 0.87
C ASP A 179 14.03 9.60 2.36
N ALA A 180 14.51 8.52 2.99
CA ALA A 180 14.70 8.49 4.44
C ALA A 180 15.67 9.58 4.90
N ARG A 181 16.59 10.01 4.02
CA ARG A 181 17.48 11.12 4.29
C ARG A 181 16.71 12.43 4.45
N LYS A 182 15.87 12.80 3.48
CA LYS A 182 15.07 14.04 3.52
C LYS A 182 14.05 14.03 4.67
N GLU A 183 13.51 12.86 4.97
CA GLU A 183 12.51 12.67 6.02
C GLU A 183 13.10 12.74 7.44
N LEU A 184 14.34 12.27 7.62
CA LEU A 184 14.95 12.11 8.95
C LEU A 184 16.07 13.11 9.26
N PHE A 185 16.68 13.74 8.25
CA PHE A 185 17.87 14.57 8.44
C PHE A 185 17.79 15.91 7.71
N ASN A 186 18.43 16.92 8.29
CA ASN A 186 18.91 18.06 7.51
C ASN A 186 20.11 17.58 6.69
N ASN A 187 20.03 17.67 5.36
CA ASN A 187 20.97 17.08 4.39
C ASN A 187 22.46 17.18 4.77
N SER A 188 22.90 18.29 5.38
CA SER A 188 24.30 18.52 5.79
C SER A 188 24.76 17.71 7.00
N LYS A 189 23.85 17.31 7.91
CA LYS A 189 24.20 16.53 9.12
C LYS A 189 24.41 15.06 8.80
N PHE A 190 23.69 14.54 7.80
CA PHE A 190 23.78 13.15 7.38
C PHE A 190 25.13 12.85 6.71
N ASP A 191 25.62 13.76 5.86
CA ASP A 191 26.88 13.57 5.13
C ASP A 191 28.12 13.81 6.01
N GLY A 192 27.97 14.41 7.21
CA GLY A 192 29.08 14.85 8.06
C GLY A 192 29.33 14.04 9.34
N LYS A 193 28.42 13.15 9.74
CA LYS A 193 28.55 12.30 10.93
C LYS A 193 27.93 10.92 10.68
N HIS A 194 28.76 9.92 10.42
CA HIS A 194 28.37 8.51 10.42
C HIS A 194 28.51 7.94 11.83
N ASP A 195 27.59 8.29 12.71
CA ASP A 195 27.51 7.60 13.99
C ASP A 195 26.83 6.25 13.73
N GLY A 196 27.64 5.18 13.74
CA GLY A 196 27.29 3.88 13.15
C GLY A 196 26.03 3.21 13.71
N GLU A 197 25.59 3.62 14.90
CA GLU A 197 24.40 3.09 15.59
C GLU A 197 23.19 4.04 15.54
N TYR A 198 23.44 5.35 15.57
CA TYR A 198 22.36 6.36 15.60
C TYR A 198 21.48 6.31 14.36
N TYR A 199 22.11 6.02 13.21
CA TYR A 199 21.44 6.03 11.94
C TYR A 199 20.52 4.82 11.71
N PRO A 200 20.99 3.57 11.91
CA PRO A 200 20.11 2.41 11.91
C PRO A 200 18.91 2.56 12.84
N PHE A 201 19.12 3.15 14.02
CA PHE A 201 18.06 3.44 14.97
C PHE A 201 16.97 4.37 14.40
N LEU A 202 17.35 5.51 13.81
CA LEU A 202 16.39 6.48 13.28
C LEU A 202 15.57 5.91 12.12
N ILE A 203 16.21 5.19 11.20
CA ILE A 203 15.51 4.51 10.10
C ILE A 203 14.52 3.50 10.68
N SER A 204 14.97 2.64 11.59
CA SER A 204 14.13 1.59 12.18
C SER A 204 12.90 2.18 12.86
N LYS A 205 13.08 3.26 13.63
CA LYS A 205 11.98 3.98 14.27
C LYS A 205 11.00 4.57 13.25
N TYR A 206 11.49 5.09 12.14
CA TYR A 206 10.63 5.63 11.07
C TYR A 206 9.86 4.53 10.35
N LEU A 207 10.52 3.44 9.99
CA LEU A 207 9.90 2.27 9.37
C LEU A 207 8.84 1.64 10.29
N SER A 208 9.09 1.55 11.60
CA SER A 208 8.10 1.12 12.59
C SER A 208 6.84 2.01 12.60
N LYS A 209 7.00 3.34 12.48
CA LYS A 209 5.84 4.25 12.37
C LYS A 209 5.02 3.98 11.12
N ILE A 210 5.67 3.74 9.97
CA ILE A 210 4.97 3.40 8.72
C ILE A 210 4.12 2.15 8.90
N ILE A 211 4.65 1.14 9.59
CA ILE A 211 3.93 -0.10 9.88
C ILE A 211 2.65 0.19 10.69
N HIS A 212 2.74 1.00 11.75
CA HIS A 212 1.58 1.35 12.57
C HIS A 212 0.54 2.18 11.79
N ILE A 213 1.00 3.10 10.93
CA ILE A 213 0.14 3.89 10.04
C ILE A 213 -0.62 2.97 9.09
N GLU A 214 0.06 2.02 8.44
CA GLU A 214 -0.56 1.06 7.52
C GLU A 214 -1.64 0.20 8.18
N ILE A 215 -1.38 -0.25 9.42
CA ILE A 215 -2.38 -0.99 10.19
C ILE A 215 -3.58 -0.10 10.52
N ALA A 216 -3.34 1.16 10.91
CA ALA A 216 -4.41 2.12 11.18
C ALA A 216 -5.25 2.43 9.93
N GLU A 217 -4.61 2.70 8.79
CA GLU A 217 -5.29 2.95 7.52
C GLU A 217 -6.10 1.75 7.03
N LEU A 218 -5.59 0.54 7.22
CA LEU A 218 -6.32 -0.68 6.92
C LEU A 218 -7.57 -0.82 7.79
N THR A 219 -7.47 -0.48 9.08
CA THR A 219 -8.63 -0.47 9.99
C THR A 219 -9.64 0.62 9.60
N ILE A 220 -9.19 1.83 9.27
CA ILE A 220 -10.05 2.93 8.83
C ILE A 220 -10.79 2.57 7.53
N ARG A 221 -10.09 1.98 6.55
CA ARG A 221 -10.71 1.52 5.29
C ARG A 221 -11.84 0.53 5.55
N LYS A 222 -11.62 -0.47 6.40
CA LYS A 222 -12.66 -1.45 6.78
C LYS A 222 -13.86 -0.77 7.46
N ILE A 223 -13.60 0.16 8.39
CA ILE A 223 -14.68 0.90 9.06
C ILE A 223 -15.51 1.70 8.04
N ASN A 224 -14.85 2.36 7.09
CA ASN A 224 -15.52 3.10 6.03
C ASN A 224 -16.31 2.19 5.09
N GLU A 225 -15.77 1.03 4.69
CA GLU A 225 -16.50 0.03 3.89
C GLU A 225 -17.77 -0.45 4.60
N VAL A 226 -17.67 -0.75 5.89
CA VAL A 226 -18.82 -1.14 6.72
C VAL A 226 -19.84 0.00 6.79
N LYS A 227 -19.40 1.23 7.04
CA LYS A 227 -20.27 2.41 7.05
C LYS A 227 -21.00 2.59 5.72
N ASP A 228 -20.30 2.45 4.60
CA ASP A 228 -20.87 2.58 3.26
C ASP A 228 -21.89 1.48 2.96
N GLN A 229 -21.65 0.24 3.41
CA GLN A 229 -22.62 -0.86 3.33
C GLN A 229 -23.88 -0.56 4.17
N PHE A 230 -23.71 -0.06 5.40
CA PHE A 230 -24.83 0.33 6.25
C PHE A 230 -25.64 1.50 5.64
N VAL A 231 -24.98 2.49 5.05
CA VAL A 231 -25.65 3.60 4.35
C VAL A 231 -26.46 3.06 3.17
N LYS A 232 -25.90 2.14 2.38
CA LYS A 232 -26.62 1.48 1.26
C LYS A 232 -27.85 0.70 1.75
N LEU A 233 -27.72 -0.10 2.82
CA LEU A 233 -28.83 -0.85 3.41
C LEU A 233 -29.94 0.06 3.95
N LYS A 234 -29.58 1.15 4.65
CA LYS A 234 -30.55 2.13 5.16
C LYS A 234 -31.30 2.84 4.02
N ARG A 235 -30.61 3.12 2.90
CA ARG A 235 -31.20 3.72 1.71
C ARG A 235 -32.18 2.77 1.02
N ASN A 236 -31.81 1.50 0.86
CA ASN A 236 -32.70 0.48 0.30
C ASN A 236 -33.93 0.24 1.18
N ASN A 237 -33.76 0.16 2.51
CA ASN A 237 -34.89 0.00 3.42
C ASN A 237 -35.84 1.20 3.39
N ARG A 238 -35.33 2.45 3.34
CA ARG A 238 -36.20 3.63 3.17
C ARG A 238 -36.98 3.61 1.86
N ILE A 239 -36.34 3.21 0.75
CA ILE A 239 -37.02 3.09 -0.54
C ILE A 239 -38.11 2.02 -0.45
N VAL A 240 -37.80 0.84 0.08
CA VAL A 240 -38.77 -0.26 0.26
C VAL A 240 -39.93 0.16 1.16
N THR A 241 -39.67 0.83 2.29
CA THR A 241 -40.73 1.31 3.19
C THR A 241 -41.62 2.34 2.50
N ILE A 242 -41.05 3.30 1.75
CA ILE A 242 -41.84 4.28 0.99
C ILE A 242 -42.67 3.58 -0.09
N THR A 243 -42.10 2.66 -0.86
CA THR A 243 -42.82 1.92 -1.91
C THR A 243 -43.85 0.94 -1.37
N THR A 244 -43.77 0.53 -0.10
CA THR A 244 -44.75 -0.36 0.53
C THR A 244 -45.89 0.43 1.18
N ILE A 245 -45.59 1.56 1.83
CA ILE A 245 -46.60 2.37 2.53
C ILE A 245 -47.45 3.18 1.54
N LEU A 246 -46.85 3.76 0.50
CA LEU A 246 -47.59 4.61 -0.44
C LEU A 246 -48.76 3.88 -1.14
N PRO A 247 -48.59 2.65 -1.68
CA PRO A 247 -49.68 1.90 -2.27
C PRO A 247 -50.75 1.49 -1.26
N SER A 248 -50.38 1.18 -0.02
CA SER A 248 -51.34 0.84 1.04
C SER A 248 -52.20 2.04 1.45
N ILE A 249 -51.63 3.25 1.51
CA ILE A 249 -52.40 4.48 1.76
C ILE A 249 -53.32 4.79 0.58
N ILE A 250 -52.84 4.65 -0.65
CA ILE A 250 -53.66 4.82 -1.87
C ILE A 250 -54.81 3.81 -1.89
N ALA A 251 -54.53 2.53 -1.60
CA ALA A 251 -55.55 1.49 -1.61
C ALA A 251 -56.57 1.63 -0.47
N GLY A 252 -56.12 1.96 0.75
CA GLY A 252 -56.98 2.01 1.94
C GLY A 252 -57.86 3.26 2.04
N VAL A 253 -57.41 4.41 1.54
CA VAL A 253 -58.14 5.69 1.66
C VAL A 253 -58.90 6.04 0.39
N PHE A 254 -58.30 5.77 -0.78
CA PHE A 254 -58.83 6.30 -2.03
C PHE A 254 -59.71 5.34 -2.82
N ILE A 255 -59.47 4.03 -2.78
CA ILE A 255 -60.33 3.05 -3.47
C ILE A 255 -61.77 3.09 -2.93
N PRO A 256 -62.02 3.10 -1.60
CA PRO A 256 -63.39 3.18 -1.08
C PRO A 256 -64.11 4.47 -1.45
N SER A 257 -63.41 5.61 -1.41
CA SER A 257 -63.97 6.91 -1.75
C SER A 257 -64.32 7.04 -3.24
N LEU A 258 -63.53 6.41 -4.12
CA LEU A 258 -63.81 6.30 -5.55
C LEU A 258 -65.07 5.48 -5.84
N PHE A 259 -65.22 4.32 -5.18
CA PHE A 259 -66.43 3.50 -5.29
C PHE A 259 -67.68 4.25 -4.82
N THR A 260 -67.63 4.92 -3.65
CA THR A 260 -68.76 5.75 -3.19
C THR A 260 -69.06 6.95 -4.11
N SER A 261 -68.08 7.48 -4.82
CA SER A 261 -68.30 8.61 -5.73
C SER A 261 -68.90 8.17 -7.07
N ILE A 262 -68.51 7.00 -7.56
CA ILE A 262 -69.14 6.35 -8.73
C ILE A 262 -70.60 6.00 -8.39
N GLU A 263 -70.85 5.42 -7.22
CA GLU A 263 -72.20 5.07 -6.76
C GLU A 263 -73.12 6.30 -6.62
N LYS A 264 -72.55 7.45 -6.23
CA LYS A 264 -73.27 8.73 -6.11
C LYS A 264 -73.28 9.56 -7.40
N GLY A 265 -72.74 9.05 -8.51
CA GLY A 265 -72.74 9.72 -9.82
C GLY A 265 -71.87 10.98 -9.92
N ASN A 266 -70.92 11.19 -9.00
CA ASN A 266 -70.09 12.39 -8.95
C ASN A 266 -68.67 12.09 -9.47
N TYR A 267 -68.45 12.36 -10.76
CA TYR A 267 -67.20 11.98 -11.46
C TYR A 267 -66.00 12.89 -11.19
N THR A 268 -66.21 14.02 -10.50
CA THR A 268 -65.14 14.95 -10.10
C THR A 268 -64.09 14.29 -9.22
N ILE A 269 -64.49 13.40 -8.32
CA ILE A 269 -63.56 12.65 -7.45
C ILE A 269 -62.74 11.64 -8.26
N ALA A 270 -63.34 10.99 -9.27
CA ALA A 270 -62.63 10.05 -10.14
C ALA A 270 -61.57 10.76 -11.00
N ILE A 271 -61.88 11.95 -11.55
CA ILE A 271 -60.93 12.76 -12.32
C ILE A 271 -59.81 13.29 -11.41
N ALA A 272 -60.14 13.79 -10.21
CA ALA A 272 -59.15 14.25 -9.23
C ALA A 272 -58.22 13.10 -8.79
N PHE A 273 -58.75 11.88 -8.65
CA PHE A 273 -57.95 10.70 -8.37
C PHE A 273 -56.99 10.36 -9.52
N LEU A 274 -57.48 10.40 -10.76
CA LEU A 274 -56.64 10.10 -11.93
C LEU A 274 -55.50 11.12 -12.09
N LEU A 275 -55.77 12.40 -11.85
CA LEU A 275 -54.76 13.46 -11.81
C LEU A 275 -53.77 13.26 -10.66
N MET A 276 -54.24 12.91 -9.46
CA MET A 276 -53.37 12.61 -8.32
C MET A 276 -52.47 11.41 -8.61
N LEU A 277 -52.99 10.36 -9.26
CA LEU A 277 -52.24 9.17 -9.61
C LEU A 277 -51.15 9.46 -10.65
N VAL A 278 -51.46 10.28 -11.66
CA VAL A 278 -50.47 10.80 -12.62
C VAL A 278 -49.39 11.64 -11.93
N CYS A 279 -49.77 12.51 -10.99
CA CYS A 279 -48.80 13.29 -10.20
C CYS A 279 -47.93 12.41 -9.30
N ILE A 280 -48.48 11.37 -8.67
CA ILE A 280 -47.72 10.44 -7.82
C ILE A 280 -46.76 9.60 -8.67
N VAL A 281 -47.20 9.07 -9.81
CA VAL A 281 -46.32 8.33 -10.74
C VAL A 281 -45.25 9.25 -11.33
N GLY A 282 -45.61 10.49 -11.69
CA GLY A 282 -44.68 11.52 -12.11
C GLY A 282 -43.64 11.86 -11.03
N ALA A 283 -44.07 12.03 -9.77
CA ALA A 283 -43.17 12.28 -8.65
C ALA A 283 -42.26 11.08 -8.37
N LEU A 284 -42.78 9.84 -8.45
CA LEU A 284 -42.02 8.60 -8.26
C LEU A 284 -41.01 8.33 -9.38
N THR A 285 -41.28 8.75 -10.61
CA THR A 285 -40.32 8.64 -11.73
C THR A 285 -39.25 9.73 -11.70
N LEU A 286 -39.55 10.90 -11.13
CA LEU A 286 -38.60 12.01 -10.95
C LEU A 286 -37.77 11.92 -9.67
N LEU A 287 -38.26 11.25 -8.62
CA LEU A 287 -37.57 11.08 -7.33
C LEU A 287 -36.17 10.46 -7.45
N PRO A 288 -35.96 9.39 -8.23
CA PRO A 288 -34.63 8.80 -8.43
C PRO A 288 -33.65 9.78 -9.07
N ARG A 289 -34.10 10.57 -10.05
CA ARG A 289 -33.28 11.59 -10.74
C ARG A 289 -32.91 12.75 -9.82
N TRP A 290 -33.83 13.21 -8.97
CA TRP A 290 -33.57 14.28 -8.01
C TRP A 290 -32.62 13.84 -6.87
N LEU A 291 -32.72 12.58 -6.44
CA LEU A 291 -31.80 11.97 -5.48
C LEU A 291 -30.40 11.69 -6.05
N GLU A 292 -30.23 11.77 -7.38
CA GLU A 292 -28.93 11.71 -8.06
C GLU A 292 -28.32 13.10 -8.30
N SER A 293 -29.14 14.14 -8.48
CA SER A 293 -28.68 15.52 -8.76
C SER A 293 -28.31 16.35 -7.53
N THR A 294 -28.59 15.85 -6.32
CA THR A 294 -28.26 16.50 -5.03
C THR A 294 -26.92 16.06 -4.44
N LYS A 295 -26.05 15.47 -5.29
CA LYS A 295 -24.64 15.20 -5.00
C LYS A 295 -23.79 16.45 -5.11
#